data_AF-A0A1D9GJA6-F1
#
_entry.id   AF-A0A1D9GJA6-F1
#
_cell.length_a   1.000
_cell.length_b   1.000
_cell.length_c   1.000
_cell.angle_alpha   90.00
_cell.angle_beta   90.00
_cell.angle_gamma   90.00
#
_symmetry.space_group_name_H-M   'P 1'
#
loop_
_entity.id
_entity.type
_entity.pdbx_description
1 polymer ?
#
loop_
_entity_poly.entity_id
_entity_poly.type
_entity_poly.pdbx_seq_one_letter_code
_entity_poly.pdbx_strand_id
1 'polypeptide(L)'
;MRQIVLITFPTGKIFIAEGDSETPCCYSRSGLDLESLNDEFAHLPEDDRKEYIIRQQILWQSEHCSYTEFLTKKREFVRHYEADNPSVGYNYPSEVEHSQVQRTLQSILQQAQSTQEQSTQGTNDITNEVPGVVLTSSPVLIDVIRGGLTGTWLSKLLRVANLKPVLAAALGIESSGDLAALSEVKALSQAQSEAILDAVVVYMRAVEVWESAEAASNWFNAEVSALAGQSPMAIMDTFEGRKWVREVLEKIETGTFS
;
A
#
# COMPACT_ATOMS: atom_id res chain seq x y z
N MET A 1 13.30 0.56 -18.26
CA MET A 1 14.50 0.80 -17.41
C MET A 1 14.07 1.58 -16.17
N ARG A 2 14.48 1.19 -14.96
CA ARG A 2 14.06 1.88 -13.72
C ARG A 2 14.90 3.13 -13.48
N GLN A 3 14.27 4.19 -12.98
CA GLN A 3 14.90 5.47 -12.69
C GLN A 3 14.51 5.99 -11.31
N ILE A 4 15.43 6.70 -10.66
CA ILE A 4 15.13 7.52 -9.48
C ILE A 4 15.30 8.97 -9.93
N VAL A 5 14.26 9.78 -9.72
CA VAL A 5 14.23 11.16 -10.17
C VAL A 5 14.04 12.12 -9.00
N LEU A 6 14.66 13.28 -9.10
CA LEU A 6 14.48 14.40 -8.20
C LEU A 6 13.56 15.42 -8.86
N ILE A 7 12.47 15.71 -8.17
CA ILE A 7 11.49 16.72 -8.54
C ILE A 7 11.74 17.94 -7.67
N THR A 8 11.77 19.12 -8.27
CA THR A 8 11.84 20.40 -7.56
C THR A 8 10.60 21.21 -7.88
N PHE A 9 9.89 21.62 -6.83
CA PHE A 9 8.66 22.39 -6.91
C PHE A 9 8.95 23.91 -6.83
N PRO A 10 8.02 24.77 -7.28
CA PRO A 10 8.13 26.22 -7.14
C PRO A 10 8.22 26.71 -5.69
N THR A 11 7.78 25.89 -4.72
CA THR A 11 7.99 26.14 -3.28
C THR A 11 9.46 26.10 -2.86
N GLY A 12 10.36 25.64 -3.75
CA GLY A 12 11.78 25.43 -3.48
C GLY A 12 12.09 24.07 -2.86
N LYS A 13 11.07 23.33 -2.44
CA LYS A 13 11.21 21.99 -1.86
C LYS A 13 11.30 20.90 -2.92
N ILE A 14 11.80 19.74 -2.51
CA ILE A 14 12.11 18.62 -3.41
C ILE A 14 11.29 17.36 -3.10
N PHE A 15 11.25 16.44 -4.06
CA PHE A 15 10.72 15.10 -3.89
C PHE A 15 11.54 14.09 -4.69
N ILE A 16 11.93 12.99 -4.06
CA ILE A 16 12.62 11.86 -4.68
C ILE A 16 11.56 10.83 -5.08
N ALA A 17 11.35 10.70 -6.38
CA ALA A 17 10.32 9.85 -6.96
C ALA A 17 10.92 8.62 -7.66
N GLU A 18 10.07 7.62 -7.83
CA GLU A 18 10.34 6.48 -8.70
C GLU A 18 9.85 6.83 -10.11
N GLY A 19 10.62 6.45 -11.13
CA GLY A 19 10.24 6.65 -12.52
C GLY A 19 10.79 5.55 -13.41
N ASP A 20 10.51 5.68 -14.70
CA ASP A 20 11.02 4.79 -15.72
C ASP A 20 11.24 5.49 -17.06
N SER A 21 11.95 4.80 -17.94
CA SER A 21 12.27 5.30 -19.27
C SER A 21 11.11 5.28 -20.27
N GLU A 22 10.05 4.51 -20.00
CA GLU A 22 8.91 4.38 -20.90
C GLU A 22 7.96 5.57 -20.76
N THR A 23 7.90 6.14 -19.56
CA THR A 23 7.09 7.31 -19.20
C THR A 23 7.96 8.46 -18.68
N PRO A 24 8.86 9.04 -19.50
CA PRO A 24 9.90 9.97 -19.04
C PRO A 24 9.36 11.29 -18.46
N CYS A 25 8.13 11.68 -18.78
CA CYS A 25 7.46 12.84 -18.19
C CYS A 25 6.64 12.53 -16.93
N CYS A 26 6.56 11.25 -16.55
CA CYS A 26 5.79 10.77 -15.41
C CYS A 26 6.74 10.26 -14.32
N TYR A 27 6.27 10.33 -13.08
CA TYR A 27 6.92 9.73 -11.93
C TYR A 27 5.85 9.30 -10.94
N SER A 28 6.16 8.27 -10.16
CA SER A 28 5.29 7.81 -9.09
C SER A 28 5.18 8.89 -8.02
N ARG A 29 3.94 9.19 -7.61
CA ARG A 29 3.64 10.06 -6.47
C ARG A 29 3.57 9.28 -5.16
N SER A 30 3.83 7.97 -5.19
CA SER A 30 3.86 7.16 -3.97
C SER A 30 4.96 7.68 -3.04
N GLY A 31 4.57 8.00 -1.80
CA GLY A 31 5.46 8.59 -0.80
C GLY A 31 5.53 10.13 -0.84
N LEU A 32 4.76 10.80 -1.70
CA LEU A 32 4.65 12.27 -1.75
C LEU A 32 3.63 12.76 -0.71
N ASP A 33 4.04 13.71 0.14
CA ASP A 33 3.15 14.44 1.03
C ASP A 33 2.35 15.49 0.27
N LEU A 34 1.29 15.02 -0.41
CA LEU A 34 0.47 15.84 -1.29
C LEU A 34 -0.32 16.92 -0.53
N GLU A 35 -0.68 16.66 0.73
CA GLU A 35 -1.41 17.62 1.57
C GLU A 35 -0.54 18.85 1.85
N SER A 36 0.65 18.65 2.39
CA SER A 36 1.63 19.72 2.63
C SER A 36 2.02 20.45 1.35
N LEU A 37 2.20 19.72 0.25
CA LEU A 37 2.49 20.32 -1.06
C LEU A 37 1.36 21.26 -1.49
N ASN A 38 0.11 20.81 -1.44
CA ASN A 38 -1.05 21.61 -1.86
C ASN A 38 -1.26 22.83 -0.95
N ASP A 39 -1.10 22.68 0.36
CA ASP A 39 -1.20 23.79 1.31
C ASP A 39 -0.15 24.86 0.99
N GLU A 40 1.11 24.47 0.79
CA GLU A 40 2.18 25.43 0.46
C GLU A 40 1.98 26.06 -0.91
N PHE A 41 1.52 25.30 -1.92
CA PHE A 41 1.14 25.84 -3.22
C PHE A 41 0.03 26.89 -3.11
N ALA A 42 -0.95 26.69 -2.21
CA ALA A 42 -2.03 27.65 -2.01
C ALA A 42 -1.52 29.01 -1.49
N HIS A 43 -0.37 29.02 -0.79
CA HIS A 43 0.26 30.21 -0.22
C HIS A 43 1.31 30.86 -1.13
N LEU A 44 1.62 30.29 -2.30
CA LEU A 44 2.52 30.92 -3.27
C LEU A 44 1.92 32.23 -3.82
N PRO A 45 2.78 33.17 -4.28
CA PRO A 45 2.34 34.36 -5.01
C PRO A 45 1.41 34.01 -6.17
N GLU A 46 0.47 34.90 -6.50
CA GLU A 46 -0.54 34.62 -7.53
C GLU A 46 0.07 34.30 -8.90
N ASP A 47 1.17 34.97 -9.26
CA ASP A 47 1.90 34.72 -10.50
C ASP A 47 2.51 33.32 -10.51
N ASP A 48 3.14 32.90 -9.40
CA ASP A 48 3.75 31.58 -9.23
C ASP A 48 2.71 30.44 -9.14
N ARG A 49 1.43 30.74 -8.86
CA ARG A 49 0.34 29.74 -8.92
C ARG A 49 -0.23 29.58 -10.33
N LYS A 50 -0.11 30.61 -11.17
CA LYS A 50 -0.61 30.61 -12.55
C LYS A 50 0.42 30.08 -13.54
N GLU A 51 1.69 30.39 -13.31
CA GLU A 51 2.81 29.97 -14.14
C GLU A 51 3.98 29.55 -13.24
N TYR A 52 4.35 28.29 -13.32
CA TYR A 52 5.46 27.75 -12.54
C TYR A 52 6.19 26.65 -13.30
N ILE A 53 7.40 26.38 -12.85
CA ILE A 53 8.26 25.33 -13.39
C ILE A 53 8.41 24.25 -12.33
N ILE A 54 8.07 23.02 -12.71
CA ILE A 54 8.49 21.83 -11.98
C ILE A 54 9.70 21.27 -12.71
N ARG A 55 10.82 21.14 -12.01
CA ARG A 55 12.06 20.60 -12.58
C ARG A 55 12.19 19.13 -12.22
N GLN A 56 12.40 18.28 -13.22
CA GLN A 56 12.74 16.87 -13.04
C GLN A 56 14.20 16.62 -13.42
N GLN A 57 14.91 15.85 -12.59
CA GLN A 57 16.29 15.43 -12.82
C GLN A 57 16.44 13.94 -12.53
N ILE A 58 16.99 13.17 -13.48
CA ILE A 58 17.34 11.76 -13.23
C ILE A 58 18.58 11.72 -12.32
N LEU A 59 18.45 11.10 -11.15
CA LEU A 59 19.55 10.89 -10.20
C LEU A 59 20.27 9.56 -10.44
N TRP A 60 19.51 8.54 -10.84
CA TRP A 60 20.03 7.19 -11.03
C TRP A 60 19.14 6.42 -11.98
N GLN A 61 19.72 5.48 -12.72
CA GLN A 61 18.99 4.57 -13.58
C GLN A 61 19.70 3.21 -13.69
N SER A 62 18.93 2.15 -13.89
CA SER A 62 19.45 0.82 -14.19
C SER A 62 18.49 0.01 -15.05
N GLU A 63 19.05 -0.67 -16.06
CA GLU A 63 18.33 -1.65 -16.87
C GLU A 63 18.13 -2.97 -16.14
N HIS A 64 19.05 -3.31 -15.24
CA HIS A 64 19.15 -4.61 -14.59
C HIS A 64 19.38 -4.44 -13.08
N CYS A 65 18.39 -3.90 -12.38
CA CYS A 65 18.37 -3.89 -10.92
C CYS A 65 17.23 -4.74 -10.37
N SER A 66 17.44 -5.31 -9.19
CA SER A 66 16.33 -5.86 -8.41
C SER A 66 15.48 -4.73 -7.83
N TYR A 67 14.23 -5.02 -7.51
CA TYR A 67 13.36 -4.03 -6.85
C TYR A 67 13.87 -3.63 -5.46
N THR A 68 14.47 -4.56 -4.71
CA THR A 68 15.09 -4.28 -3.40
C THR A 68 16.28 -3.34 -3.49
N GLU A 69 17.14 -3.54 -4.50
CA GLU A 69 18.26 -2.64 -4.79
C GLU A 69 17.76 -1.25 -5.16
N PHE A 70 16.74 -1.18 -6.02
CA PHE A 70 16.09 0.05 -6.43
C PHE A 70 15.57 0.86 -5.23
N LEU A 71 14.79 0.24 -4.35
CA LEU A 71 14.28 0.89 -3.13
C LEU A 71 15.39 1.28 -2.15
N THR A 72 16.45 0.48 -2.05
CA THR A 72 17.61 0.83 -1.23
C THR A 72 18.29 2.08 -1.77
N LYS A 73 18.48 2.15 -3.09
CA LYS A 73 19.03 3.33 -3.76
C LYS A 73 18.14 4.56 -3.60
N LYS A 74 16.82 4.42 -3.68
CA LYS A 74 15.86 5.50 -3.41
C LYS A 74 16.04 6.06 -2.01
N ARG A 75 16.08 5.18 -1.00
CA ARG A 75 16.27 5.58 0.41
C ARG A 75 17.61 6.28 0.66
N GLU A 76 18.68 5.85 -0.03
CA GLU A 76 19.96 6.57 0.01
C GLU A 76 19.81 8.00 -0.48
N PHE A 77 19.09 8.24 -1.59
CA PHE A 77 18.86 9.58 -2.10
C PHE A 77 17.94 10.41 -1.23
N VAL A 78 16.84 9.85 -0.71
CA VAL A 78 15.96 10.54 0.23
C VAL A 78 16.77 11.06 1.43
N ARG A 79 17.62 10.22 2.02
CA ARG A 79 18.50 10.61 3.12
C ARG A 79 19.57 11.62 2.72
N HIS A 80 20.19 11.42 1.56
CA HIS A 80 21.26 12.31 1.08
C HIS A 80 20.77 13.74 0.85
N TYR A 81 19.56 13.88 0.33
CA TYR A 81 18.94 15.17 0.06
C TYR A 81 18.05 15.68 1.20
N GLU A 82 17.93 14.93 2.30
CA GLU A 82 16.97 15.19 3.39
C GLU A 82 15.55 15.43 2.86
N ALA A 83 15.16 14.75 1.78
CA ALA A 83 13.90 15.01 1.09
C ALA A 83 12.67 14.65 1.95
N ASP A 84 12.89 13.94 3.06
CA ASP A 84 11.89 13.56 4.04
C ASP A 84 11.82 14.47 5.28
N ASN A 85 12.68 15.50 5.33
CA ASN A 85 12.56 16.63 6.25
C ASN A 85 11.51 17.61 5.69
N PRO A 86 10.39 17.89 6.40
CA PRO A 86 9.33 18.77 5.90
C PRO A 86 9.79 20.19 5.56
N SER A 87 10.95 20.64 6.07
CA SER A 87 11.51 21.95 5.70
C SER A 87 12.26 21.93 4.36
N VAL A 88 12.63 20.74 3.86
CA VAL A 88 13.48 20.54 2.68
C VAL A 88 12.72 19.86 1.54
N GLY A 89 11.88 18.87 1.84
CA GLY A 89 11.18 18.10 0.83
C GLY A 89 9.82 17.58 1.27
N TYR A 90 9.19 16.86 0.34
CA TYR A 90 7.86 16.29 0.48
C TYR A 90 7.87 14.77 0.42
N ASN A 91 9.01 14.09 0.49
CA ASN A 91 8.96 12.66 0.80
C ASN A 91 8.41 12.52 2.22
N TYR A 92 7.56 11.53 2.43
CA TYR A 92 7.22 11.18 3.79
C TYR A 92 8.49 10.78 4.57
N PRO A 93 8.66 11.23 5.83
CA PRO A 93 9.66 10.69 6.76
C PRO A 93 9.71 9.18 6.60
N SER A 94 10.89 8.56 6.59
CA SER A 94 11.00 7.10 6.42
C SER A 94 10.18 6.26 7.44
N GLU A 95 9.67 6.89 8.50
CA GLU A 95 8.70 6.35 9.48
C GLU A 95 7.22 6.37 8.98
N VAL A 96 6.95 7.05 7.86
CA VAL A 96 5.63 7.46 7.35
C VAL A 96 5.28 6.86 5.98
N GLU A 97 6.25 6.41 5.16
CA GLU A 97 5.96 5.53 3.99
C GLU A 97 5.32 4.19 4.43
N HIS A 98 5.62 3.75 5.66
CA HIS A 98 4.95 2.65 6.35
C HIS A 98 3.55 3.02 6.88
N SER A 99 3.25 4.32 6.97
CA SER A 99 2.13 4.86 7.75
C SER A 99 0.84 5.09 6.99
N GLN A 100 0.72 5.06 5.66
CA GLN A 100 -0.62 5.18 5.05
C GLN A 100 -1.39 3.87 5.24
N VAL A 101 -0.82 2.72 4.81
CA VAL A 101 -1.30 1.37 5.17
C VAL A 101 -1.40 1.20 6.69
N GLN A 102 -0.39 1.61 7.48
CA GLN A 102 -0.46 1.45 8.94
C GLN A 102 -1.41 2.40 9.64
N ARG A 103 -1.60 3.66 9.22
CA ARG A 103 -2.60 4.60 9.79
C ARG A 103 -4.00 4.16 9.38
N THR A 104 -4.19 3.71 8.14
CA THR A 104 -5.46 3.14 7.69
C THR A 104 -5.74 1.84 8.44
N LEU A 105 -4.80 0.91 8.55
CA LEU A 105 -4.99 -0.30 9.37
C LEU A 105 -5.14 0.02 10.85
N GLN A 106 -4.37 0.94 11.43
CA GLN A 106 -4.52 1.35 12.83
C GLN A 106 -5.86 2.00 13.06
N SER A 107 -6.31 2.91 12.19
CA SER A 107 -7.62 3.54 12.31
C SER A 107 -8.75 2.52 12.19
N ILE A 108 -8.66 1.57 11.26
CA ILE A 108 -9.66 0.52 11.08
C ILE A 108 -9.63 -0.49 12.24
N LEU A 109 -8.44 -0.89 12.70
CA LEU A 109 -8.27 -1.76 13.87
C LEU A 109 -8.73 -1.06 15.15
N GLN A 110 -8.49 0.24 15.30
CA GLN A 110 -8.90 1.04 16.47
C GLN A 110 -10.41 1.28 16.49
N GLN A 111 -11.03 1.45 15.31
CA GLN A 111 -12.48 1.41 15.15
C GLN A 111 -13.06 0.03 15.53
N ALA A 112 -12.41 -1.07 15.13
CA ALA A 112 -12.81 -2.43 15.50
C ALA A 112 -12.57 -2.77 16.99
N GLN A 113 -11.55 -2.16 17.62
CA GLN A 113 -11.20 -2.33 19.03
C GLN A 113 -12.10 -1.53 19.99
N SER A 114 -12.86 -0.55 19.51
CA SER A 114 -13.91 0.12 20.31
C SER A 114 -15.04 -0.85 20.76
N THR A 115 -15.03 -2.08 20.25
CA THR A 115 -15.84 -3.21 20.73
C THR A 115 -14.96 -4.17 21.56
N GLN A 116 -14.76 -3.80 22.82
CA GLN A 116 -14.18 -4.56 23.95
C GLN A 116 -12.69 -4.93 23.93
N GLU A 117 -11.99 -4.40 24.94
CA GLU A 117 -10.68 -4.82 25.45
C GLU A 117 -10.74 -6.20 26.11
N GLN A 118 -9.72 -7.05 25.90
CA GLN A 118 -8.70 -7.40 26.91
C GLN A 118 -7.81 -8.60 26.50
N SER A 119 -6.53 -8.48 26.88
CA SER A 119 -5.47 -9.51 26.99
C SER A 119 -4.85 -10.00 25.66
N THR A 120 -3.55 -10.24 25.51
CA THR A 120 -2.53 -10.74 26.45
C THR A 120 -1.10 -10.28 26.06
N GLN A 121 -0.20 -10.24 27.04
CA GLN A 121 1.25 -10.05 26.91
C GLN A 121 1.97 -11.29 26.36
N GLY A 122 3.03 -11.07 25.56
CA GLY A 122 4.26 -11.87 25.59
C GLY A 122 4.45 -12.94 24.50
N THR A 123 5.32 -12.63 23.52
CA THR A 123 6.43 -13.44 22.94
C THR A 123 6.91 -12.75 21.65
N ASN A 124 8.22 -12.75 21.36
CA ASN A 124 8.83 -12.22 20.11
C ASN A 124 8.47 -13.10 18.88
N ASP A 125 7.20 -13.45 18.73
CA ASP A 125 6.69 -14.19 17.60
C ASP A 125 6.03 -13.20 16.62
N ILE A 126 6.76 -12.89 15.55
CA ILE A 126 6.34 -11.94 14.52
C ILE A 126 4.97 -12.28 13.90
N THR A 127 4.53 -13.54 13.97
CA THR A 127 3.20 -13.96 13.48
C THR A 127 2.05 -13.49 14.37
N ASN A 128 2.33 -13.01 15.58
CA ASN A 128 1.34 -12.45 16.51
C ASN A 128 1.31 -10.90 16.52
N GLU A 129 2.22 -10.25 15.80
CA GLU A 129 2.32 -8.79 15.72
C GLU A 129 1.12 -8.15 14.99
N VAL A 130 0.97 -6.83 15.18
CA VAL A 130 -0.10 -6.03 14.59
C VAL A 130 -0.05 -6.15 13.05
N PRO A 131 -1.19 -6.40 12.36
CA PRO A 131 -1.23 -6.59 10.91
C PRO A 131 -0.44 -5.55 10.10
N GLY A 132 -0.45 -4.29 10.53
CA GLY A 132 0.27 -3.22 9.85
C GLY A 132 1.80 -3.31 9.90
N VAL A 133 2.40 -3.97 10.89
CA VAL A 133 3.87 -4.13 10.95
C VAL A 133 4.33 -5.13 9.89
N VAL A 134 3.63 -6.27 9.79
CA VAL A 134 3.95 -7.39 8.89
C VAL A 134 3.85 -7.00 7.41
N LEU A 135 2.88 -6.15 7.06
CA LEU A 135 2.59 -5.81 5.65
C LEU A 135 3.60 -4.86 5.01
N THR A 136 4.59 -4.39 5.76
CA THR A 136 5.48 -3.31 5.31
C THR A 136 6.93 -3.72 5.04
N SER A 137 7.28 -4.98 5.28
CA SER A 137 8.64 -5.50 5.06
C SER A 137 8.59 -6.85 4.35
N SER A 138 9.08 -6.92 3.11
CA SER A 138 9.05 -8.16 2.33
C SER A 138 9.78 -9.34 3.01
N PRO A 139 10.95 -9.16 3.65
CA PRO A 139 11.57 -10.23 4.44
C PRO A 139 10.66 -10.75 5.56
N VAL A 140 10.03 -9.84 6.31
CA VAL A 140 9.12 -10.21 7.42
C VAL A 140 7.88 -10.94 6.87
N LEU A 141 7.33 -10.47 5.76
CA LEU A 141 6.19 -11.10 5.10
C LEU A 141 6.52 -12.54 4.65
N ILE A 142 7.70 -12.75 4.07
CA ILE A 142 8.16 -14.07 3.64
C ILE A 142 8.28 -15.02 4.82
N ASP A 143 8.87 -14.57 5.93
CA ASP A 143 9.04 -15.39 7.12
C ASP A 143 7.69 -15.74 7.77
N VAL A 144 6.75 -14.79 7.80
CA VAL A 144 5.38 -15.04 8.27
C VAL A 144 4.63 -16.02 7.37
N ILE A 145 4.73 -15.88 6.04
CA ILE A 145 4.11 -16.82 5.09
C ILE A 145 4.66 -18.24 5.30
N ARG A 146 5.98 -18.38 5.45
CA ARG A 146 6.64 -19.68 5.70
C ARG A 146 6.29 -20.28 7.05
N GLY A 147 6.16 -19.44 8.07
CA GLY A 147 5.75 -19.85 9.42
C GLY A 147 4.27 -20.23 9.53
N GLY A 148 3.46 -19.75 8.59
CA GLY A 148 2.01 -19.86 8.62
C GLY A 148 1.41 -18.79 9.51
N LEU A 149 0.41 -18.07 8.98
CA LEU A 149 -0.37 -17.12 9.75
C LEU A 149 -1.13 -17.82 10.86
N THR A 150 -1.23 -17.22 12.05
CA THR A 150 -1.99 -17.82 13.14
C THR A 150 -3.50 -17.58 12.95
N GLY A 151 -4.34 -18.49 13.44
CA GLY A 151 -5.79 -18.29 13.45
C GLY A 151 -6.21 -17.06 14.28
N THR A 152 -5.44 -16.71 15.30
CA THR A 152 -5.62 -15.48 16.08
C THR A 152 -5.36 -14.22 15.25
N TRP A 153 -4.43 -14.25 14.31
CA TRP A 153 -4.18 -13.15 13.38
C TRP A 153 -5.33 -13.01 12.37
N LEU A 154 -5.78 -14.13 11.79
CA LEU A 154 -6.98 -14.14 10.94
C LEU A 154 -8.21 -13.61 11.69
N SER A 155 -8.41 -14.02 12.95
CA SER A 155 -9.47 -13.48 13.82
C SER A 155 -9.44 -11.96 13.93
N LYS A 156 -8.25 -11.35 14.08
CA LYS A 156 -8.09 -9.90 14.14
C LYS A 156 -8.47 -9.24 12.81
N LEU A 157 -8.05 -9.80 11.68
CA LEU A 157 -8.43 -9.29 10.37
C LEU A 157 -9.92 -9.41 10.07
N LEU A 158 -10.58 -10.49 10.50
CA LEU A 158 -12.02 -10.67 10.30
C LEU A 158 -12.87 -9.63 11.05
N ARG A 159 -12.31 -8.98 12.07
CA ARG A 159 -12.94 -7.87 12.80
C ARG A 159 -12.82 -6.53 12.09
N VAL A 160 -11.87 -6.41 11.15
CA VAL A 160 -11.75 -5.23 10.31
C VAL A 160 -12.94 -5.21 9.34
N ALA A 161 -13.74 -4.14 9.43
CA ALA A 161 -14.84 -3.90 8.51
C ALA A 161 -14.34 -3.97 7.05
N ASN A 162 -15.16 -4.56 6.17
CA ASN A 162 -14.89 -4.77 4.73
C ASN A 162 -13.79 -5.79 4.37
N LEU A 163 -12.95 -6.28 5.29
CA LEU A 163 -11.97 -7.32 4.95
C LEU A 163 -12.55 -8.73 4.92
N LYS A 164 -13.57 -9.03 5.73
CA LYS A 164 -14.20 -10.37 5.74
C LYS A 164 -14.57 -10.91 4.34
N PRO A 165 -15.27 -10.18 3.47
CA PRO A 165 -15.58 -10.67 2.12
C PRO A 165 -14.32 -10.84 1.25
N VAL A 166 -13.33 -9.96 1.38
CA VAL A 166 -12.05 -10.05 0.65
C VAL A 166 -11.30 -11.33 1.03
N LEU A 167 -11.23 -11.64 2.33
CA LEU A 167 -10.56 -12.84 2.83
C LEU A 167 -11.30 -14.12 2.44
N ALA A 168 -12.63 -14.09 2.48
CA ALA A 168 -13.45 -15.20 2.01
C ALA A 168 -13.20 -15.48 0.51
N ALA A 169 -13.21 -14.44 -0.32
CA ALA A 169 -12.93 -14.53 -1.74
C ALA A 169 -11.50 -15.07 -1.99
N ALA A 170 -10.49 -14.52 -1.32
CA ALA A 170 -9.10 -14.93 -1.49
C ALA A 170 -8.82 -16.40 -1.12
N LEU A 171 -9.61 -16.95 -0.20
CA LEU A 171 -9.51 -18.35 0.22
C LEU A 171 -10.44 -19.28 -0.58
N GLY A 172 -11.29 -18.75 -1.48
CA GLY A 172 -12.32 -19.51 -2.18
C GLY A 172 -13.36 -20.11 -1.22
N ILE A 173 -13.65 -19.42 -0.11
CA ILE A 173 -14.56 -19.89 0.93
C ILE A 173 -15.91 -19.18 0.80
N GLU A 174 -16.95 -19.95 0.51
CA GLU A 174 -18.33 -19.44 0.41
C GLU A 174 -19.06 -19.46 1.77
N SER A 175 -18.67 -20.38 2.67
CA SER A 175 -19.32 -20.57 3.98
C SER A 175 -18.64 -19.76 5.08
N SER A 176 -19.42 -18.96 5.81
CA SER A 176 -18.92 -18.25 7.00
C SER A 176 -18.43 -19.19 8.10
N GLY A 177 -18.90 -20.44 8.13
CA GLY A 177 -18.47 -21.45 9.09
C GLY A 177 -17.04 -21.93 8.86
N ASP A 178 -16.64 -22.08 7.60
CA ASP A 178 -15.29 -22.56 7.24
C ASP A 178 -14.24 -21.49 7.53
N LEU A 179 -14.57 -20.22 7.28
CA LEU A 179 -13.71 -19.09 7.61
C LEU A 179 -13.50 -18.93 9.12
N ALA A 180 -14.55 -19.20 9.92
CA ALA A 180 -14.45 -19.22 11.38
C ALA A 180 -13.63 -20.42 11.89
N ALA A 181 -13.74 -21.60 11.26
CA ALA A 181 -12.91 -22.74 11.62
C ALA A 181 -11.41 -22.46 11.41
N LEU A 182 -11.07 -21.73 10.34
CA LEU A 182 -9.68 -21.29 10.08
C LEU A 182 -9.16 -20.29 11.11
N SER A 183 -10.01 -19.62 11.88
CA SER A 183 -9.56 -18.70 12.93
C SER A 183 -9.20 -19.41 14.24
N GLU A 184 -9.56 -20.69 14.38
CA GLU A 184 -9.27 -21.53 15.54
C GLU A 184 -7.99 -22.37 15.38
N VAL A 185 -7.42 -22.42 14.16
CA VAL A 185 -6.20 -23.21 13.92
C VAL A 185 -4.97 -22.53 14.51
N LYS A 186 -4.01 -23.35 14.96
CA LYS A 186 -2.72 -22.83 15.47
C LYS A 186 -1.97 -22.03 14.42
N ALA A 187 -1.90 -22.56 13.20
CA ALA A 187 -1.29 -21.92 12.04
C ALA A 187 -1.99 -22.39 10.75
N LEU A 188 -2.24 -21.43 9.87
CA LEU A 188 -2.72 -21.63 8.51
C LEU A 188 -1.58 -22.22 7.65
N SER A 189 -1.94 -22.91 6.58
CA SER A 189 -0.94 -23.37 5.61
C SER A 189 -0.24 -22.19 4.95
N GLN A 190 0.94 -22.44 4.39
CA GLN A 190 1.68 -21.43 3.63
C GLN A 190 0.83 -20.83 2.50
N ALA A 191 0.12 -21.67 1.74
CA ALA A 191 -0.73 -21.21 0.65
C ALA A 191 -1.89 -20.32 1.12
N GLN A 192 -2.57 -20.70 2.22
CA GLN A 192 -3.61 -19.86 2.81
C GLN A 192 -3.05 -18.55 3.35
N SER A 193 -1.86 -18.61 3.94
CA SER A 193 -1.20 -17.44 4.53
C SER A 193 -0.82 -16.42 3.46
N GLU A 194 -0.27 -16.92 2.34
CA GLU A 194 0.05 -16.11 1.16
C GLU A 194 -1.19 -15.49 0.53
N ALA A 195 -2.26 -16.28 0.34
CA ALA A 195 -3.51 -15.77 -0.23
C ALA A 195 -4.14 -14.66 0.64
N ILE A 196 -4.18 -14.85 1.95
CA ILE A 196 -4.68 -13.86 2.90
C ILE A 196 -3.84 -12.58 2.83
N LEU A 197 -2.52 -12.69 2.92
CA LEU A 197 -1.63 -11.52 2.97
C LEU A 197 -1.67 -10.73 1.67
N ASP A 198 -1.58 -11.40 0.53
CA ASP A 198 -1.65 -10.74 -0.77
C ASP A 198 -2.99 -10.04 -0.97
N ALA A 199 -4.11 -10.67 -0.58
CA ALA A 199 -5.43 -10.05 -0.67
C ALA A 199 -5.60 -8.83 0.23
N VAL A 200 -5.06 -8.88 1.46
CA VAL A 200 -5.05 -7.72 2.37
C VAL A 200 -4.22 -6.59 1.78
N VAL A 201 -3.04 -6.87 1.23
CA VAL A 201 -2.20 -5.85 0.57
C VAL A 201 -2.95 -5.20 -0.59
N VAL A 202 -3.60 -5.99 -1.46
CA VAL A 202 -4.36 -5.48 -2.60
C VAL A 202 -5.52 -4.59 -2.13
N TYR A 203 -6.27 -5.01 -1.11
CA TYR A 203 -7.37 -4.21 -0.58
C TYR A 203 -6.86 -2.90 0.05
N MET A 204 -5.81 -2.96 0.86
CA MET A 204 -5.22 -1.77 1.47
C MET A 204 -4.73 -0.78 0.41
N ARG A 205 -4.14 -1.29 -0.67
CA ARG A 205 -3.74 -0.46 -1.80
C ARG A 205 -4.93 0.24 -2.45
N ALA A 206 -6.07 -0.44 -2.59
CA ALA A 206 -7.28 0.21 -3.08
C ALA A 206 -7.77 1.30 -2.12
N VAL A 207 -7.74 1.07 -0.80
CA VAL A 207 -8.10 2.10 0.17
C VAL A 207 -7.21 3.35 0.04
N GLU A 208 -5.92 3.18 -0.28
CA GLU A 208 -5.03 4.30 -0.58
C GLU A 208 -5.41 5.02 -1.86
N VAL A 209 -5.60 4.29 -2.96
CA VAL A 209 -5.95 4.88 -4.26
C VAL A 209 -7.28 5.63 -4.22
N TRP A 210 -8.24 5.12 -3.46
CA TRP A 210 -9.56 5.72 -3.29
C TRP A 210 -9.66 6.71 -2.12
N GLU A 211 -8.61 6.80 -1.30
CA GLU A 211 -8.55 7.59 -0.06
C GLU A 211 -9.74 7.33 0.91
N SER A 212 -10.43 6.20 0.74
CA SER A 212 -11.66 5.86 1.46
C SER A 212 -11.90 4.36 1.45
N ALA A 213 -12.06 3.77 2.64
CA ALA A 213 -12.37 2.35 2.78
C ALA A 213 -13.77 2.01 2.23
N GLU A 214 -14.71 2.93 2.30
CA GLU A 214 -16.05 2.76 1.73
C GLU A 214 -16.00 2.78 0.21
N ALA A 215 -15.30 3.74 -0.39
CA ALA A 215 -15.16 3.84 -1.83
C ALA A 215 -14.40 2.64 -2.41
N ALA A 216 -13.34 2.19 -1.74
CA ALA A 216 -12.62 0.98 -2.10
C ALA A 216 -13.50 -0.26 -2.03
N SER A 217 -14.31 -0.42 -0.97
CA SER A 217 -15.27 -1.52 -0.85
C SER A 217 -16.31 -1.49 -1.99
N ASN A 218 -16.86 -0.31 -2.31
CA ASN A 218 -17.79 -0.15 -3.42
C ASN A 218 -17.14 -0.53 -4.76
N TRP A 219 -15.90 -0.09 -4.99
CA TRP A 219 -15.15 -0.45 -6.20
C TRP A 219 -14.87 -1.95 -6.30
N PHE A 220 -14.54 -2.61 -5.19
CA PHE A 220 -14.32 -4.06 -5.16
C PHE A 220 -15.55 -4.87 -5.59
N ASN A 221 -16.75 -4.33 -5.38
CA ASN A 221 -18.01 -4.98 -5.74
C ASN A 221 -18.57 -4.52 -7.10
N ALA A 222 -18.05 -3.44 -7.68
CA ALA A 222 -18.51 -2.90 -8.95
C ALA A 222 -17.88 -3.64 -10.14
N GLU A 223 -18.60 -3.71 -11.26
CA GLU A 223 -18.04 -4.17 -12.54
C GLU A 223 -16.99 -3.17 -13.04
N VAL A 224 -15.80 -3.66 -13.37
CA VAL A 224 -14.69 -2.82 -13.84
C VAL A 224 -14.36 -3.19 -15.28
N SER A 225 -14.49 -2.24 -16.20
CA SER A 225 -14.23 -2.49 -17.64
C SER A 225 -12.79 -2.97 -17.90
N ALA A 226 -11.82 -2.45 -17.16
CA ALA A 226 -10.41 -2.88 -17.24
C ALA A 226 -10.16 -4.32 -16.75
N LEU A 227 -11.14 -4.91 -16.04
CA LEU A 227 -11.17 -6.31 -15.60
C LEU A 227 -12.16 -7.13 -16.45
N ALA A 228 -12.31 -6.77 -17.74
CA ALA A 228 -13.26 -7.40 -18.66
C ALA A 228 -14.71 -7.43 -18.15
N GLY A 229 -15.12 -6.41 -17.38
CA GLY A 229 -16.46 -6.30 -16.80
C GLY A 229 -16.67 -7.13 -15.52
N GLN A 230 -15.64 -7.81 -15.02
CA GLN A 230 -15.71 -8.48 -13.72
C GLN A 230 -15.52 -7.48 -12.59
N SER A 231 -16.06 -7.80 -11.42
CA SER A 231 -15.71 -7.07 -10.20
C SER A 231 -14.37 -7.55 -9.65
N PRO A 232 -13.57 -6.68 -9.00
CA PRO A 232 -12.34 -7.10 -8.35
C PRO A 232 -12.57 -8.29 -7.41
N MET A 233 -13.63 -8.25 -6.60
CA MET A 233 -13.98 -9.32 -5.66
C MET A 233 -14.12 -10.70 -6.33
N ALA A 234 -14.67 -10.75 -7.55
CA ALA A 234 -14.94 -12.01 -8.26
C ALA A 234 -13.68 -12.75 -8.73
N ILE A 235 -12.53 -12.08 -8.75
CA ILE A 235 -11.26 -12.65 -9.24
C ILE A 235 -10.18 -12.75 -8.15
N MET A 236 -10.47 -12.35 -6.91
CA MET A 236 -9.51 -12.35 -5.80
C MET A 236 -9.11 -13.75 -5.32
N ASP A 237 -9.86 -14.79 -5.70
CA ASP A 237 -9.63 -16.20 -5.34
C ASP A 237 -8.33 -16.77 -5.95
N THR A 238 -7.84 -16.15 -7.02
CA THR A 238 -6.60 -16.54 -7.69
C THR A 238 -5.49 -15.51 -7.51
N PHE A 239 -4.24 -15.98 -7.54
CA PHE A 239 -3.07 -15.09 -7.57
C PHE A 239 -3.09 -14.16 -8.79
N GLU A 240 -3.42 -14.68 -9.98
CA GLU A 240 -3.43 -13.87 -11.20
C GLU A 240 -4.50 -12.77 -11.15
N GLY A 241 -5.68 -13.07 -10.58
CA GLY A 241 -6.70 -12.04 -10.41
C GLY A 241 -6.28 -10.95 -9.43
N ARG A 242 -5.68 -11.29 -8.28
CA ARG A 242 -5.13 -10.28 -7.35
C ARG A 242 -4.03 -9.42 -7.98
N LYS A 243 -3.19 -10.02 -8.81
CA LYS A 243 -2.17 -9.30 -9.60
C LYS A 243 -2.82 -8.33 -10.59
N TRP A 244 -3.82 -8.78 -11.36
CA TRP A 244 -4.53 -7.94 -12.32
C TRP A 244 -5.24 -6.75 -11.64
N VAL A 245 -5.87 -6.98 -10.47
CA VAL A 245 -6.46 -5.91 -9.65
C VAL A 245 -5.40 -4.86 -9.26
N ARG A 246 -4.20 -5.28 -8.83
CA ARG A 246 -3.11 -4.34 -8.52
C ARG A 246 -2.67 -3.51 -9.73
N GLU A 247 -2.49 -4.15 -10.89
CA GLU A 247 -2.13 -3.44 -12.12
C GLU A 247 -3.20 -2.40 -12.52
N VAL A 248 -4.48 -2.71 -12.31
CA VAL A 248 -5.56 -1.74 -12.55
C VAL A 248 -5.53 -0.60 -11.52
N LEU A 249 -5.29 -0.88 -10.25
CA LEU A 249 -5.14 0.14 -9.22
C LEU A 249 -3.95 1.08 -9.50
N GLU A 250 -2.82 0.54 -9.96
CA GLU A 250 -1.65 1.33 -10.38
C GLU A 250 -1.99 2.24 -11.57
N LYS A 251 -2.74 1.74 -12.55
CA LYS A 251 -3.23 2.55 -13.68
C LYS A 251 -4.17 3.67 -13.23
N ILE A 252 -5.06 3.39 -12.27
CA ILE A 252 -5.97 4.40 -11.70
C ILE A 252 -5.17 5.49 -10.98
N GLU A 253 -4.21 5.13 -10.13
CA GLU A 253 -3.38 6.10 -9.40
C GLU A 253 -2.52 6.96 -10.34
N THR A 254 -1.96 6.35 -11.38
CA THR A 254 -1.08 7.05 -12.34
C THR A 254 -1.84 7.79 -13.44
N GLY A 255 -3.15 7.56 -13.57
CA GLY A 255 -3.97 8.14 -14.66
C GLY A 255 -3.69 7.52 -16.03
N THR A 256 -3.16 6.30 -16.08
CA THR A 256 -2.85 5.60 -17.34
C THR A 256 -4.10 4.89 -17.84
N PHE A 257 -4.76 5.43 -18.85
CA PHE A 257 -5.97 4.82 -19.43
C PHE A 257 -5.62 3.71 -20.43
N SER A 258 -6.28 2.57 -20.29
CA SER A 258 -6.27 1.44 -21.22
C SER A 258 -7.42 1.51 -22.22
#